data_AF-A0A838GDP6-F1
#
_entry.id   AF-A0A838GDP6-F1
#
_cell.length_a   1.000
_cell.length_b   1.000
_cell.length_c   1.000
_cell.angle_alpha   90.00
_cell.angle_beta   90.00
_cell.angle_gamma   90.00
#
_symmetry.space_group_name_H-M   'P 1'
#
loop_
_entity.id
_entity.type
_entity.pdbx_description
1 polymer ?
#
loop_
_entity_poly.entity_id
_entity_poly.type
_entity_poly.pdbx_seq_one_letter_code
_entity_poly.pdbx_strand_id
1 'polypeptide(L)'
;MIFGPVAGRLASWPLSRVAMVTVLAILLAGCSVGGGSPDSAPDATPVPALQPTPTPVAQLGAVTWTTALDDTGAPREDLEAIRRDAGAIYAVVPVDSVTAGETVTAQWSIDGVPIDALGSTVTIDEASESGWVSFALTWEGETLWPVGTLGIAISASSGATATGEVQIEST
;
A
#
# COMPACT_ATOMS: atom_id res chain seq x y z
N MET A 1 22.95 33.48 32.80
CA MET A 1 22.36 32.14 32.54
C MET A 1 22.74 31.77 31.12
N ILE A 2 23.99 31.37 30.89
CA ILE A 2 24.45 29.98 30.62
C ILE A 2 23.67 29.31 29.48
N PHE A 3 24.26 29.39 28.28
CA PHE A 3 24.01 28.53 27.12
C PHE A 3 24.49 27.10 27.40
N GLY A 4 23.76 26.10 26.91
CA GLY A 4 24.22 24.72 26.80
C GLY A 4 23.86 24.14 25.44
N PRO A 5 24.82 23.61 24.65
CA PRO A 5 24.52 22.94 23.39
C PRO A 5 24.16 21.46 23.62
N VAL A 6 23.09 21.00 22.98
CA VAL A 6 22.77 19.56 22.86
C VAL A 6 23.47 19.03 21.61
N ALA A 7 24.51 18.24 21.83
CA ALA A 7 25.26 17.54 20.81
C ALA A 7 24.87 16.05 20.77
N GLY A 8 24.80 15.49 19.56
CA GLY A 8 24.84 14.05 19.29
C GLY A 8 23.48 13.44 18.95
N ARG A 9 23.33 12.55 17.96
CA ARG A 9 24.31 11.69 17.29
C ARG A 9 23.80 11.35 15.88
N LEU A 10 24.69 11.39 14.91
CA LEU A 10 24.47 10.83 13.57
C LEU A 10 24.47 9.30 13.69
N ALA A 11 23.31 8.68 13.47
CA ALA A 11 23.21 7.22 13.36
C ALA A 11 23.52 6.82 11.91
N SER A 12 24.79 6.51 11.65
CA SER A 12 25.23 5.87 10.42
C SER A 12 24.84 4.39 10.45
N TRP A 13 23.87 3.98 9.63
CA TRP A 13 23.59 2.56 9.41
C TRP A 13 24.45 2.02 8.26
N PRO A 14 25.28 0.98 8.49
CA PRO A 14 26.10 0.40 7.45
C PRO A 14 25.25 -0.44 6.49
N LEU A 15 25.51 -0.25 5.19
CA LEU A 15 25.08 -1.12 4.11
C LEU A 15 25.52 -2.57 4.40
N SER A 16 24.58 -3.43 4.79
CA SER A 16 24.82 -4.87 4.89
C SER A 16 24.72 -5.50 3.50
N ARG A 17 25.88 -5.64 2.87
CA ARG A 17 26.11 -6.55 1.74
C ARG A 17 26.04 -7.98 2.27
N VAL A 18 24.99 -8.73 1.96
CA VAL A 18 25.00 -10.19 2.14
C VAL A 18 25.13 -10.85 0.77
N ALA A 19 26.26 -11.50 0.61
CA ALA A 19 26.72 -12.22 -0.55
C ALA A 19 26.16 -13.65 -0.58
N MET A 20 25.80 -14.10 -1.78
CA MET A 20 26.30 -15.32 -2.43
C MET A 20 26.49 -16.58 -1.58
N VAL A 21 25.64 -17.60 -1.80
CA VAL A 21 26.04 -19.01 -1.66
C VAL A 21 25.45 -19.82 -2.81
N THR A 22 26.35 -20.35 -3.64
CA THR A 22 26.16 -21.31 -4.73
C THR A 22 26.52 -22.71 -4.20
N VAL A 23 25.64 -23.70 -4.35
CA VAL A 23 25.91 -25.16 -4.18
C VAL A 23 24.94 -25.86 -5.15
N LEU A 24 25.28 -26.31 -6.36
CA LEU A 24 26.19 -27.36 -6.84
C LEU A 24 25.91 -28.78 -6.31
N ALA A 25 25.75 -29.72 -7.27
CA ALA A 25 25.85 -31.18 -7.17
C ALA A 25 24.57 -31.92 -6.67
N ILE A 26 24.11 -33.08 -7.18
CA ILE A 26 24.72 -34.20 -7.93
C ILE A 26 23.61 -35.04 -8.63
N LEU A 27 24.03 -35.67 -9.73
CA LEU A 27 23.55 -36.85 -10.46
C LEU A 27 22.41 -37.70 -9.86
N LEU A 28 21.59 -38.28 -10.75
CA LEU A 28 21.57 -39.74 -10.99
C LEU A 28 20.76 -40.09 -12.25
N ALA A 29 21.49 -40.59 -13.25
CA ALA A 29 20.93 -41.35 -14.36
C ALA A 29 20.44 -42.70 -13.83
N GLY A 30 19.19 -43.05 -14.13
CA GLY A 30 18.62 -44.36 -13.92
C GLY A 30 17.86 -44.80 -15.16
N CYS A 31 18.53 -45.54 -16.05
CA CYS A 31 17.88 -46.36 -17.07
C CYS A 31 17.34 -47.62 -16.38
N SER A 32 16.03 -47.87 -16.49
CA SER A 32 15.47 -49.20 -16.26
C SER A 32 14.50 -49.54 -17.40
N VAL A 33 14.97 -50.40 -18.29
CA VAL A 33 14.15 -51.07 -19.31
C VAL A 33 13.45 -52.25 -18.61
N GLY A 34 12.12 -52.29 -18.66
CA GLY A 34 11.33 -53.33 -18.03
C GLY A 34 10.06 -53.56 -18.84
N GLY A 35 10.03 -54.67 -19.59
CA GLY A 35 8.84 -55.16 -20.28
C GLY A 35 7.85 -55.78 -19.30
N GLY A 36 6.56 -55.51 -19.51
CA GLY A 36 5.44 -56.08 -18.78
C GLY A 36 4.16 -55.91 -19.60
N SER A 37 3.37 -56.97 -19.67
CA SER A 37 2.17 -57.23 -20.47
C SER A 37 1.10 -56.12 -20.52
N PRO A 38 0.20 -56.10 -21.53
CA PRO A 38 -0.94 -55.19 -21.57
C PRO A 38 -1.95 -55.59 -20.47
N ASP A 39 -1.77 -55.01 -19.29
CA ASP A 39 -2.77 -54.95 -18.24
C ASP A 39 -3.84 -53.94 -18.69
N SER A 40 -5.09 -54.36 -18.68
CA SER A 40 -6.22 -53.51 -19.04
C SER A 40 -6.29 -52.35 -18.05
N ALA A 41 -5.85 -51.17 -18.50
CA ALA A 41 -5.89 -49.97 -17.70
C ALA A 41 -7.33 -49.71 -17.21
N PRO A 42 -7.54 -49.46 -15.90
CA PRO A 42 -8.85 -49.04 -15.40
C PRO A 42 -9.26 -47.75 -16.12
N ASP A 43 -10.50 -47.73 -16.60
CA ASP A 43 -11.14 -46.59 -17.23
C ASP A 43 -11.04 -45.39 -16.28
N ALA A 44 -10.10 -44.49 -16.56
CA ALA A 44 -9.80 -43.35 -15.71
C ALA A 44 -10.99 -42.40 -15.81
N THR A 45 -11.84 -42.42 -14.78
CA THR A 45 -12.92 -41.46 -14.65
C THR A 45 -12.31 -40.05 -14.72
N PRO A 46 -12.72 -39.19 -15.66
CA PRO A 46 -12.13 -37.86 -15.79
C PRO A 46 -12.37 -37.10 -14.49
N VAL A 47 -11.28 -36.78 -13.78
CA VAL A 47 -11.34 -35.91 -12.61
C VAL A 47 -11.78 -34.53 -13.12
N PRO A 48 -12.89 -33.96 -12.61
CA PRO A 48 -13.29 -32.62 -12.98
C PRO A 48 -12.14 -31.66 -12.75
N ALA A 49 -11.73 -30.92 -13.79
CA ALA A 49 -10.72 -29.89 -13.64
C ALA A 49 -11.21 -28.88 -12.60
N LEU A 50 -10.44 -28.68 -11.54
CA LEU A 50 -10.73 -27.64 -10.55
C LEU A 50 -10.64 -26.30 -11.28
N GLN A 51 -11.77 -25.61 -11.39
CA GLN A 51 -11.80 -24.26 -11.91
C GLN A 51 -11.13 -23.35 -10.87
N PRO A 52 -10.16 -22.51 -11.25
CA PRO A 52 -9.52 -21.61 -10.30
C PRO A 52 -10.58 -20.69 -9.68
N THR A 53 -10.57 -20.58 -8.36
CA THR A 53 -11.37 -19.57 -7.65
C THR A 53 -10.83 -18.20 -8.02
N PRO A 54 -11.68 -17.24 -8.42
CA PRO A 54 -11.23 -15.88 -8.72
C PRO A 54 -10.55 -15.27 -7.49
N THR A 55 -9.40 -14.64 -7.69
CA THR A 55 -8.72 -13.87 -6.65
C THR A 55 -9.61 -12.66 -6.28
N PRO A 56 -9.84 -12.38 -4.99
CA PRO A 56 -10.53 -11.17 -4.57
C PRO A 56 -9.80 -9.93 -5.09
N VAL A 57 -10.53 -8.93 -5.56
CA VAL A 57 -10.00 -7.64 -5.98
C VAL A 57 -10.33 -6.64 -4.88
N ALA A 58 -9.41 -5.77 -4.49
CA ALA A 58 -9.73 -4.75 -3.51
C ALA A 58 -10.86 -3.84 -3.97
N GLN A 59 -11.63 -3.38 -3.01
CA GLN A 59 -12.69 -2.41 -3.22
C GLN A 59 -12.38 -1.17 -2.39
N LEU A 60 -11.96 -0.11 -3.08
CA LEU A 60 -11.72 1.20 -2.48
C LEU A 60 -13.00 2.03 -2.58
N GLY A 61 -13.44 2.60 -1.46
CA GLY A 61 -14.56 3.53 -1.43
C GLY A 61 -14.20 4.95 -1.84
N ALA A 62 -15.06 5.90 -1.50
CA ALA A 62 -14.79 7.32 -1.72
C ALA A 62 -13.72 7.84 -0.76
N VAL A 63 -12.94 8.83 -1.22
CA VAL A 63 -11.97 9.53 -0.37
C VAL A 63 -12.71 10.47 0.57
N THR A 64 -12.46 10.32 1.87
CA THR A 64 -12.89 11.23 2.92
C THR A 64 -11.70 12.05 3.41
N TRP A 65 -11.91 13.36 3.55
CA TRP A 65 -10.88 14.30 3.99
C TRP A 65 -11.05 14.63 5.45
N THR A 66 -9.95 14.64 6.20
CA THR A 66 -10.01 14.92 7.64
C THR A 66 -8.70 15.49 8.16
N THR A 67 -8.74 16.08 9.36
CA THR A 67 -7.52 16.54 10.07
C THR A 67 -7.16 15.64 11.26
N ALA A 68 -8.01 14.68 11.60
CA ALA A 68 -7.78 13.74 12.69
C ALA A 68 -8.40 12.36 12.41
N LEU A 69 -7.70 11.33 12.89
CA LEU A 69 -8.15 9.94 12.87
C LEU A 69 -8.54 9.48 14.28
N ASP A 70 -9.44 8.51 14.37
CA ASP A 70 -9.71 7.78 15.61
C ASP A 70 -8.72 6.62 15.83
N ASP A 71 -8.91 5.84 16.90
CA ASP A 71 -8.03 4.73 17.24
C ASP A 71 -8.10 3.56 16.24
N THR A 72 -9.11 3.55 15.37
CA THR A 72 -9.31 2.55 14.29
C THR A 72 -8.74 3.02 12.95
N GLY A 73 -8.25 4.26 12.87
CA GLY A 73 -7.82 4.89 11.63
C GLY A 73 -8.96 5.48 10.80
N ALA A 74 -10.18 5.51 11.32
CA ALA A 74 -11.33 6.13 10.67
C ALA A 74 -11.24 7.67 10.78
N PRO A 75 -11.81 8.42 9.82
CA PRO A 75 -11.86 9.87 9.91
C PRO A 75 -12.79 10.30 11.06
N ARG A 76 -12.33 11.23 11.91
CA ARG A 76 -13.17 11.78 12.99
C ARG A 76 -14.25 12.73 12.48
N GLU A 77 -13.94 13.41 11.39
CA GLU A 77 -14.82 14.34 10.70
C GLU A 77 -14.61 14.24 9.18
N ASP A 78 -15.65 14.55 8.42
CA ASP A 78 -15.58 14.74 6.98
C ASP A 78 -15.49 16.23 6.66
N LEU A 79 -14.47 16.64 5.92
CA LEU A 79 -14.16 18.03 5.62
C LEU A 79 -14.32 18.32 4.13
N GLU A 80 -15.19 19.27 3.81
CA GLU A 80 -15.31 19.83 2.45
C GLU A 80 -14.22 20.87 2.16
N ALA A 81 -13.61 21.44 3.20
CA ALA A 81 -12.52 22.41 3.12
C ALA A 81 -11.56 22.26 4.31
N ILE A 82 -10.29 22.58 4.07
CA ILE A 82 -9.20 22.49 5.04
C ILE A 82 -8.59 23.87 5.25
N ARG A 83 -8.37 24.23 6.51
CA ARG A 83 -7.68 25.49 6.85
C ARG A 83 -6.19 25.38 6.56
N ARG A 84 -5.63 26.47 6.04
CA ARG A 84 -4.19 26.59 5.75
C ARG A 84 -3.24 26.38 6.92
N ASP A 85 -3.72 26.50 8.16
CA ASP A 85 -2.96 26.29 9.39
C ASP A 85 -3.08 24.86 9.94
N ALA A 86 -3.70 23.93 9.21
CA ALA A 86 -3.76 22.52 9.60
C ALA A 86 -2.36 21.91 9.70
N GLY A 87 -2.04 21.28 10.83
CA GLY A 87 -0.75 20.61 11.02
C GLY A 87 -0.59 19.32 10.19
N ALA A 88 -1.70 18.63 9.94
CA ALA A 88 -1.76 17.43 9.13
C ALA A 88 -3.08 17.38 8.35
N ILE A 89 -3.02 16.79 7.16
CA ILE A 89 -4.15 16.51 6.29
C ILE A 89 -4.16 15.03 6.01
N TYR A 90 -5.30 14.38 6.17
CA TYR A 90 -5.47 12.96 5.88
C TYR A 90 -6.49 12.80 4.75
N ALA A 91 -6.11 12.00 3.77
CA ALA A 91 -7.04 11.39 2.83
C ALA A 91 -7.27 9.95 3.27
N VAL A 92 -8.51 9.61 3.59
CA VAL A 92 -8.89 8.31 4.14
C VAL A 92 -9.84 7.63 3.18
N VAL A 93 -9.59 6.37 2.86
CA VAL A 93 -10.44 5.58 1.98
C VAL A 93 -10.93 4.33 2.72
N PRO A 94 -12.26 4.08 2.76
CA PRO A 94 -12.75 2.83 3.30
C PRO A 94 -12.41 1.70 2.32
N VAL A 95 -12.14 0.53 2.88
CA VAL A 95 -11.81 -0.66 2.11
C VAL A 95 -12.76 -1.77 2.54
N ASP A 96 -13.56 -2.28 1.60
CA ASP A 96 -14.56 -3.33 1.87
C ASP A 96 -13.99 -4.75 1.72
N SER A 97 -12.85 -4.89 1.06
CA SER A 97 -12.07 -6.13 1.05
C SER A 97 -10.67 -5.83 0.56
N VAL A 98 -9.69 -6.46 1.18
CA VAL A 98 -8.28 -6.31 0.80
C VAL A 98 -7.52 -7.59 1.08
N THR A 99 -6.62 -7.93 0.17
CA THR A 99 -5.80 -9.14 0.30
C THR A 99 -4.47 -8.82 0.96
N ALA A 100 -3.94 -9.74 1.75
CA ALA A 100 -2.58 -9.62 2.28
C ALA A 100 -1.56 -9.53 1.13
N GLY A 101 -0.56 -8.66 1.28
CA GLY A 101 0.44 -8.34 0.26
C GLY A 101 -0.02 -7.30 -0.77
N GLU A 102 -1.25 -6.82 -0.68
CA GLU A 102 -1.73 -5.74 -1.56
C GLU A 102 -1.00 -4.44 -1.28
N THR A 103 -0.65 -3.73 -2.35
CA THR A 103 0.05 -2.45 -2.27
C THR A 103 -0.88 -1.35 -2.75
N VAL A 104 -1.08 -0.34 -1.90
CA VAL A 104 -1.88 0.86 -2.21
C VAL A 104 -0.95 2.06 -2.29
N THR A 105 -0.99 2.77 -3.41
CA THR A 105 -0.16 3.95 -3.68
C THR A 105 -1.02 5.18 -3.82
N ALA A 106 -0.62 6.27 -3.18
CA ALA A 106 -1.22 7.58 -3.28
C ALA A 106 -0.28 8.55 -4.00
N GLN A 107 -0.83 9.32 -4.94
CA GLN A 107 -0.18 10.43 -5.60
C GLN A 107 -0.94 11.71 -5.29
N TRP A 108 -0.25 12.72 -4.76
CA TRP A 108 -0.83 14.01 -4.40
C TRP A 108 -0.70 15.01 -5.54
N SER A 109 -1.62 15.96 -5.60
CA SER A 109 -1.57 17.10 -6.51
C SER A 109 -2.08 18.37 -5.84
N ILE A 110 -1.67 19.53 -6.35
CA ILE A 110 -2.28 20.81 -6.02
C ILE A 110 -2.66 21.54 -7.31
N ASP A 111 -3.90 22.01 -7.39
CA ASP A 111 -4.49 22.62 -8.59
C ASP A 111 -4.28 21.73 -9.84
N GLY A 112 -4.39 20.41 -9.65
CA GLY A 112 -4.16 19.41 -10.69
C GLY A 112 -2.70 19.14 -11.05
N VAL A 113 -1.73 19.84 -10.44
CA VAL A 113 -0.29 19.63 -10.67
C VAL A 113 0.24 18.58 -9.69
N PRO A 114 0.79 17.43 -10.17
CA PRO A 114 1.33 16.40 -9.29
C PRO A 114 2.49 16.90 -8.42
N ILE A 115 2.56 16.39 -7.19
CA ILE A 115 3.65 16.65 -6.25
C ILE A 115 4.44 15.35 -6.05
N ASP A 116 5.37 15.08 -6.97
CA ASP A 116 6.08 13.79 -7.04
C ASP A 116 6.84 13.42 -5.76
N ALA A 117 7.27 14.41 -4.98
CA ALA A 117 7.99 14.20 -3.73
C ALA A 117 7.12 13.67 -2.58
N LEU A 118 5.79 13.68 -2.73
CA LEU A 118 4.84 13.33 -1.66
C LEU A 118 4.13 11.99 -1.88
N GLY A 119 4.47 11.26 -2.96
CA GLY A 119 3.92 9.94 -3.19
C GLY A 119 4.17 9.00 -2.00
N SER A 120 3.15 8.23 -1.62
CA SER A 120 3.24 7.29 -0.50
C SER A 120 2.67 5.94 -0.88
N THR A 121 3.25 4.89 -0.30
CA THR A 121 2.89 3.51 -0.56
C THR A 121 2.66 2.80 0.76
N VAL A 122 1.52 2.12 0.87
CA VAL A 122 1.15 1.28 2.01
C VAL A 122 1.04 -0.16 1.52
N THR A 123 1.66 -1.08 2.25
CA THR A 123 1.47 -2.52 2.04
C THR A 123 0.53 -3.05 3.11
N ILE A 124 -0.44 -3.85 2.69
CA ILE A 124 -1.44 -4.46 3.54
C ILE A 124 -0.89 -5.80 4.02
N ASP A 125 -0.52 -5.88 5.29
CA ASP A 125 0.14 -7.08 5.84
C ASP A 125 -0.83 -8.25 6.04
N GLU A 126 -2.09 -7.95 6.39
CA GLU A 126 -3.12 -8.94 6.69
C GLU A 126 -4.38 -8.67 5.86
N ALA A 127 -5.03 -9.75 5.40
CA ALA A 127 -6.29 -9.62 4.70
C ALA A 127 -7.37 -9.11 5.65
N SER A 128 -8.20 -8.20 5.17
CA SER A 128 -9.33 -7.69 5.94
C SER A 128 -10.59 -7.60 5.08
N GLU A 129 -11.73 -7.86 5.71
CA GLU A 129 -13.08 -7.69 5.14
C GLU A 129 -13.62 -6.28 5.33
N SER A 130 -12.98 -5.44 6.14
CA SER A 130 -13.32 -4.02 6.25
C SER A 130 -12.21 -3.24 6.93
N GLY A 131 -12.10 -1.95 6.62
CA GLY A 131 -11.19 -1.07 7.33
C GLY A 131 -10.98 0.26 6.62
N TRP A 132 -9.92 0.95 7.03
CA TRP A 132 -9.54 2.24 6.50
C TRP A 132 -8.07 2.22 6.10
N VAL A 133 -7.78 2.77 4.92
CA VAL A 133 -6.41 3.12 4.53
C VAL A 133 -6.31 4.64 4.56
N SER A 134 -5.29 5.16 5.22
CA SER A 134 -5.08 6.60 5.34
C SER A 134 -3.73 7.01 4.77
N PHE A 135 -3.72 8.17 4.11
CA PHE A 135 -2.52 8.80 3.60
C PHE A 135 -2.40 10.18 4.25
N ALA A 136 -1.28 10.39 4.93
CA ALA A 136 -1.03 11.62 5.67
C ALA A 136 -0.12 12.56 4.88
N LEU A 137 -0.50 13.82 4.85
CA LEU A 137 0.33 14.95 4.48
C LEU A 137 0.58 15.78 5.73
N THR A 138 1.84 15.85 6.14
CA THR A 138 2.28 16.71 7.25
C THR A 138 3.08 17.88 6.68
N TRP A 139 2.94 19.04 7.31
CA TRP A 139 3.65 20.24 6.91
C TRP A 139 4.54 20.73 8.03
N GLU A 140 5.84 20.63 7.81
CA GLU A 140 6.86 21.08 8.77
C GLU A 140 7.47 22.44 8.37
N GLY A 141 6.93 23.09 7.35
CA GLY A 141 7.42 24.38 6.87
C GLY A 141 7.08 25.52 7.83
N GLU A 142 7.92 26.56 7.81
CA GLU A 142 7.64 27.83 8.53
C GLU A 142 6.46 28.61 7.93
N THR A 143 6.03 28.24 6.71
CA THR A 143 4.91 28.85 5.99
C THR A 143 3.64 28.03 6.16
N LEU A 144 2.47 28.64 5.98
CA LEU A 144 1.19 27.92 5.89
C LEU A 144 1.11 27.09 4.60
N TRP A 145 0.20 26.09 4.57
CA TRP A 145 -0.13 25.36 3.34
C TRP A 145 -0.46 26.32 2.18
N PRO A 146 -0.12 26.03 0.93
CA PRO A 146 -0.60 26.81 -0.22
C PRO A 146 -2.13 26.76 -0.32
N VAL A 147 -2.77 27.89 -0.70
CA VAL A 147 -4.20 27.90 -1.10
C VAL A 147 -4.30 27.19 -2.43
N GLY A 148 -5.36 26.39 -2.60
CA GLY A 148 -5.63 25.70 -3.85
C GLY A 148 -6.52 24.48 -3.61
N THR A 149 -6.77 23.74 -4.68
CA THR A 149 -7.44 22.44 -4.60
C THR A 149 -6.39 21.36 -4.40
N LEU A 150 -6.40 20.73 -3.22
CA LEU A 150 -5.58 19.56 -2.94
C LEU A 150 -6.26 18.33 -3.51
N GLY A 151 -5.56 17.57 -4.35
CA GLY A 151 -6.04 16.34 -4.95
C GLY A 151 -5.23 15.13 -4.49
N ILE A 152 -5.87 13.97 -4.53
CA ILE A 152 -5.22 12.67 -4.36
C ILE A 152 -5.75 11.66 -5.37
N ALA A 153 -4.84 10.89 -5.96
CA ALA A 153 -5.14 9.71 -6.76
C ALA A 153 -4.56 8.48 -6.08
N ILE A 154 -5.42 7.53 -5.74
CA ILE A 154 -5.09 6.29 -5.04
C ILE A 154 -5.24 5.13 -6.01
N SER A 155 -4.26 4.23 -6.02
CA SER A 155 -4.26 3.02 -6.85
C SER A 155 -3.78 1.81 -6.06
N ALA A 156 -4.51 0.70 -6.14
CA ALA A 156 -4.11 -0.57 -5.58
C ALA A 156 -3.47 -1.46 -6.65
N SER A 157 -2.57 -2.36 -6.24
CA SER A 157 -1.92 -3.33 -7.14
C SER A 157 -2.92 -4.29 -7.82
N SER A 158 -4.11 -4.46 -7.24
CA SER A 158 -5.22 -5.21 -7.84
C SER A 158 -5.93 -4.46 -8.99
N GLY A 159 -5.64 -3.17 -9.17
CA GLY A 159 -6.24 -2.30 -10.18
C GLY A 159 -7.39 -1.43 -9.66
N ALA A 160 -7.78 -1.56 -8.38
CA ALA A 160 -8.74 -0.65 -7.77
C ALA A 160 -8.18 0.78 -7.69
N THR A 161 -9.03 1.78 -7.94
CA THR A 161 -8.63 3.19 -7.91
C THR A 161 -9.66 4.03 -7.17
N ALA A 162 -9.19 5.08 -6.51
CA ALA A 162 -10.02 6.11 -5.89
C ALA A 162 -9.37 7.49 -6.09
N THR A 163 -10.19 8.53 -6.20
CA THR A 163 -9.72 9.91 -6.33
C THR A 163 -10.53 10.82 -5.43
N GLY A 164 -9.91 11.86 -4.90
CA GLY A 164 -10.57 12.87 -4.08
C GLY A 164 -9.92 14.23 -4.25
N GLU A 165 -10.70 15.28 -4.02
CA GLU A 165 -10.24 16.67 -4.00
C GLU A 165 -10.84 17.40 -2.80
N VAL A 166 -10.11 18.36 -2.24
CA VAL A 166 -10.56 19.23 -1.15
C VAL A 166 -9.96 20.62 -1.31
N GLN A 167 -10.71 21.64 -0.90
CA GLN A 167 -10.23 23.01 -0.95
C GLN A 167 -9.36 23.33 0.26
N ILE A 168 -8.18 23.92 0.03
CA ILE A 168 -7.39 24.58 1.08
C ILE A 168 -7.74 26.08 1.06
N GLU A 169 -8.23 26.60 2.19
CA GLU A 169 -8.74 27.96 2.31
C GLU A 169 -7.94 28.84 3.28
N SER A 170 -7.86 30.13 2.99
CA SER A 170 -7.10 31.14 3.75
C SER A 170 -7.49 31.33 5.21
N THR A 171 -8.64 30.80 5.65
CA THR A 171 -9.41 31.25 6.82
C THR A 171 -10.06 32.62 6.60
#